data_AF-A0A955IMS0-F1
#
_entry.id   AF-A0A955IMS0-F1
#
_cell.length_a   1.000
_cell.length_b   1.000
_cell.length_c   1.000
_cell.angle_alpha   90.00
_cell.angle_beta   90.00
_cell.angle_gamma   90.00
#
_symmetry.space_group_name_H-M   'P 1'
#
loop_
_entity.id
_entity.type
_entity.pdbx_description
1 polymer ?
#
loop_
_entity_poly.entity_id
_entity_poly.type
_entity_poly.pdbx_seq_one_letter_code
_entity_poly.pdbx_strand_id
1 'polypeptide(L)'
;MTTTMLKSVVLSLFAVLFFAAPVAEARWYDAKTGRWITRDPLAQERVLQRAAYPDGSSRYQYVRSNPVRFVDFGGLQAQEPEDGKAAEKSDAQVKCEEWAAREAKRDQTWISELDDCPCQLDMTDPSKPKVPCDAEGEWNKPEDTDGRWHPYHPNATWQVRGKAKENKSGQQCTYDQNGKLITDGPSAGTPDLHSPHYTKAGAVKNAAKESARRGVLWVLRKRTGIKLPYGPSGNFVDPSVGLHQDYDVHPFVACRDAGMLDVYFTYRPPSKGKNPDGTPCAKNTVDPGY
;
A
#
# COMPACT_ATOMS: atom_id res chain seq x y z
N MET A 1 -48.70 23.37 54.92
CA MET A 1 -47.89 22.14 54.94
C MET A 1 -48.69 21.06 54.23
N THR A 2 -49.02 21.09 52.94
CA THR A 2 -48.26 21.24 51.67
C THR A 2 -47.15 20.19 51.47
N THR A 3 -47.25 19.49 50.33
CA THR A 3 -46.28 18.61 49.60
C THR A 3 -46.05 17.15 50.05
N THR A 4 -46.98 16.23 49.74
CA THR A 4 -46.66 14.78 49.75
C THR A 4 -47.57 13.86 48.92
N MET A 5 -48.09 14.23 47.73
CA MET A 5 -48.84 13.26 46.90
C MET A 5 -48.71 13.51 45.39
N LEU A 6 -47.48 13.60 44.87
CA LEU A 6 -47.27 13.69 43.42
C LEU A 6 -45.94 13.06 42.95
N LYS A 7 -45.55 11.92 43.53
CA LYS A 7 -44.34 11.18 43.11
C LYS A 7 -44.57 9.73 42.68
N SER A 8 -45.77 9.16 42.85
CA SER A 8 -45.99 7.72 42.59
C SER A 8 -46.68 7.35 41.27
N VAL A 9 -47.10 8.32 40.44
CA VAL A 9 -47.77 8.02 39.16
C VAL A 9 -46.82 8.15 37.95
N VAL A 10 -45.70 8.89 38.07
CA VAL A 10 -44.77 9.10 36.95
C VAL A 10 -43.75 7.96 36.80
N LEU A 11 -43.58 7.10 37.81
CA LEU A 11 -42.61 6.00 37.75
C LEU A 11 -43.12 4.70 37.11
N SER A 12 -44.42 4.59 36.81
CA SER A 12 -45.00 3.36 36.22
C SER A 12 -45.19 3.42 34.70
N LEU A 13 -44.91 4.55 34.05
CA LEU A 13 -45.04 4.72 32.60
C LEU A 13 -43.74 4.55 31.81
N PHE A 14 -42.60 4.39 32.50
CA PHE A 14 -41.30 4.12 31.86
C PHE A 14 -40.91 2.64 31.81
N ALA A 15 -41.72 1.73 32.37
CA ALA A 15 -41.37 0.31 32.50
C ALA A 15 -41.94 -0.60 31.38
N VAL A 16 -42.68 -0.08 30.38
CA VAL A 16 -43.40 -0.92 29.40
C VAL A 16 -42.97 -0.69 27.94
N LEU A 17 -41.91 0.06 27.68
CA LEU A 17 -41.44 0.34 26.31
C LEU A 17 -39.99 -0.10 26.02
N PHE A 18 -39.52 -1.16 26.69
CA PHE A 18 -38.48 -2.02 26.12
C PHE A 18 -39.15 -3.24 25.48
N PHE A 19 -39.94 -3.00 24.42
CA PHE A 19 -40.19 -4.07 23.47
C PHE A 19 -38.82 -4.44 22.91
N ALA A 20 -38.37 -5.66 23.20
CA ALA A 20 -37.22 -6.25 22.57
C ALA A 20 -37.43 -6.15 21.06
N ALA A 21 -36.80 -5.16 20.43
CA ALA A 21 -36.63 -5.20 19.00
C ALA A 21 -35.92 -6.53 18.74
N PRO A 22 -36.50 -7.45 17.94
CA PRO A 22 -35.79 -8.66 17.58
C PRO A 22 -34.46 -8.20 17.02
N VAL A 23 -33.37 -8.59 17.69
CA VAL A 23 -32.03 -8.35 17.17
C VAL A 23 -32.04 -9.08 15.84
N ALA A 24 -32.08 -8.33 14.74
CA ALA A 24 -32.04 -8.94 13.42
C ALA A 24 -30.73 -9.71 13.38
N GLU A 25 -30.82 -11.05 13.38
CA GLU A 25 -29.64 -11.90 13.42
C GLU A 25 -28.77 -11.58 12.21
N ALA A 26 -27.53 -11.18 12.48
CA ALA A 26 -26.52 -11.03 11.44
C ALA A 26 -26.41 -12.35 10.66
N ARG A 27 -26.35 -12.26 9.33
CA ARG A 27 -26.15 -13.44 8.48
C ARG A 27 -24.68 -13.88 8.48
N TRP A 28 -24.47 -15.16 8.25
CA TRP A 28 -23.14 -15.72 8.06
C TRP A 28 -22.80 -15.72 6.57
N TYR A 29 -21.63 -15.19 6.20
CA TYR A 29 -21.15 -15.09 4.81
C TYR A 29 -20.05 -16.11 4.54
N ASP A 30 -20.10 -16.75 3.37
CA ASP A 30 -19.04 -17.61 2.86
C ASP A 30 -18.31 -16.91 1.71
N ALA A 31 -17.10 -16.44 2.00
CA ALA A 31 -16.24 -15.77 1.03
C ALA A 31 -15.79 -16.68 -0.12
N LYS A 32 -15.73 -18.00 0.08
CA LYS A 32 -15.29 -18.94 -0.96
C LYS A 32 -16.34 -19.09 -2.06
N THR A 33 -17.63 -19.04 -1.69
CA THR A 33 -18.73 -19.15 -2.64
C THR A 33 -19.30 -17.79 -3.06
N GLY A 34 -18.98 -16.71 -2.33
CA GLY A 34 -19.50 -15.38 -2.59
C GLY A 34 -20.98 -15.24 -2.21
N ARG A 35 -21.44 -15.98 -1.20
CA ARG A 35 -22.86 -16.10 -0.84
C ARG A 35 -23.10 -16.09 0.66
N TRP A 36 -24.30 -15.70 1.04
CA TRP A 36 -24.79 -15.92 2.40
C TRP A 36 -25.04 -17.41 2.63
N ILE A 37 -24.63 -17.91 3.80
CA ILE A 37 -24.86 -19.28 4.26
C ILE A 37 -26.30 -19.42 4.77
N THR A 38 -26.84 -18.35 5.37
CA THR A 38 -28.22 -18.29 5.87
C THR A 38 -29.12 -17.52 4.91
N ARG A 39 -30.39 -17.93 4.85
CA ARG A 39 -31.41 -17.26 4.05
C ARG A 39 -31.71 -15.88 4.62
N ASP A 40 -31.91 -14.89 3.76
CA ASP A 40 -32.37 -13.56 4.18
C ASP A 40 -33.70 -13.60 4.98
N PRO A 41 -33.73 -13.08 6.22
CA PRO A 41 -34.95 -13.07 7.03
C PRO A 41 -36.00 -12.04 6.54
N LEU A 42 -35.59 -10.90 5.98
CA LEU A 42 -36.47 -9.86 5.45
C LEU A 42 -37.18 -10.30 4.16
N ALA A 43 -36.60 -11.25 3.44
CA ALA A 43 -37.22 -11.82 2.25
C ALA A 43 -38.51 -12.60 2.55
N GLN A 44 -38.78 -13.02 3.79
CA GLN A 44 -40.08 -13.63 4.15
C GLN A 44 -41.17 -12.59 4.40
N GLU A 45 -40.87 -11.53 5.15
CA GLU A 45 -41.85 -10.49 5.46
C GLU A 45 -42.34 -9.75 4.21
N ARG A 46 -41.46 -9.53 3.23
CA ARG A 46 -41.81 -8.78 2.01
C ARG A 46 -42.59 -9.58 0.96
N VAL A 47 -42.55 -10.92 1.01
CA VAL A 47 -43.40 -11.77 0.14
C VAL A 47 -44.88 -11.54 0.44
N LEU A 48 -45.23 -11.24 1.70
CA LEU A 48 -46.59 -10.87 2.07
C LEU A 48 -47.01 -9.50 1.50
N GLN A 49 -46.05 -8.62 1.24
CA GLN A 49 -46.29 -7.27 0.70
C GLN A 49 -46.23 -7.19 -0.84
N ARG A 50 -45.97 -8.30 -1.55
CA ARG A 50 -45.72 -8.34 -3.02
C ARG A 50 -44.64 -7.35 -3.51
N ALA A 51 -43.82 -6.82 -2.61
CA ALA A 51 -42.71 -5.95 -2.98
C ALA A 51 -41.56 -6.82 -3.52
N ALA A 52 -41.01 -6.46 -4.67
CA ALA A 52 -39.80 -7.09 -5.19
C ALA A 52 -38.69 -6.97 -4.12
N TYR A 53 -38.01 -8.08 -3.86
CA TYR A 53 -36.88 -8.08 -2.94
C TYR A 53 -35.75 -7.24 -3.55
N PRO A 54 -35.25 -6.18 -2.88
CA PRO A 54 -34.38 -5.18 -3.50
C PRO A 54 -33.07 -5.75 -4.06
N ASP A 55 -32.60 -6.85 -3.49
CA ASP A 55 -31.31 -7.45 -3.83
C ASP A 55 -31.41 -8.63 -4.80
N GLY A 56 -32.57 -8.80 -5.45
CA GLY A 56 -32.77 -9.75 -6.54
C GLY A 56 -33.70 -10.92 -6.19
N SER A 57 -33.64 -12.01 -6.96
CA SER A 57 -34.49 -13.19 -6.73
C SER A 57 -33.87 -14.20 -5.75
N SER A 58 -32.57 -14.11 -5.49
CA SER A 58 -31.84 -15.05 -4.64
C SER A 58 -31.64 -14.50 -3.23
N ARG A 59 -32.21 -15.21 -2.24
CA ARG A 59 -32.08 -14.89 -0.80
C ARG A 59 -30.71 -15.21 -0.18
N TYR A 60 -29.79 -15.72 -0.99
CA TYR A 60 -28.41 -16.04 -0.61
C TYR A 60 -27.40 -15.18 -1.39
N GLN A 61 -27.88 -14.23 -2.19
CA GLN A 61 -27.01 -13.40 -3.02
C GLN A 61 -26.32 -12.36 -2.14
N TYR A 62 -25.00 -12.28 -2.23
CA TYR A 62 -24.25 -11.21 -1.60
C TYR A 62 -24.29 -9.99 -2.51
N VAL A 63 -24.79 -8.86 -1.98
CA VAL A 63 -24.69 -7.52 -2.56
C VAL A 63 -24.92 -7.43 -4.08
N ARG A 64 -26.03 -8.02 -4.56
CA ARG A 64 -26.43 -8.04 -5.98
C ARG A 64 -25.35 -8.60 -6.93
N SER A 65 -24.50 -9.51 -6.44
CA SER A 65 -23.36 -10.05 -7.18
C SER A 65 -22.34 -8.99 -7.63
N ASN A 66 -22.29 -7.83 -6.98
CA ASN A 66 -21.29 -6.80 -7.23
C ASN A 66 -20.64 -6.32 -5.92
N PRO A 67 -19.80 -7.17 -5.30
CA PRO A 67 -19.14 -6.87 -4.03
C PRO A 67 -18.05 -5.80 -4.12
N VAL A 68 -17.69 -5.38 -5.34
CA VAL A 68 -16.78 -4.25 -5.56
C VAL A 68 -17.50 -2.91 -5.35
N ARG A 69 -18.79 -2.85 -5.70
CA ARG A 69 -19.58 -1.61 -5.60
C ARG A 69 -20.39 -1.50 -4.32
N PHE A 70 -20.83 -2.62 -3.77
CA PHE A 70 -21.82 -2.67 -2.71
C PHE A 70 -21.29 -3.45 -1.52
N VAL A 71 -21.69 -3.02 -0.33
CA VAL A 71 -21.42 -3.69 0.94
C VAL A 71 -22.73 -3.85 1.70
N ASP A 72 -22.86 -4.93 2.47
CA ASP A 72 -24.03 -5.21 3.30
C ASP A 72 -23.59 -5.29 4.76
N PHE A 73 -23.49 -4.13 5.42
CA PHE A 73 -22.99 -3.99 6.79
C PHE A 73 -23.78 -4.79 7.81
N GLY A 74 -25.09 -4.92 7.61
CA GLY A 74 -25.99 -5.63 8.52
C GLY A 74 -26.22 -7.09 8.13
N GLY A 75 -25.76 -7.51 6.95
CA GLY A 75 -26.17 -8.78 6.36
C GLY A 75 -27.67 -8.84 6.13
N LEU A 76 -28.32 -7.76 5.68
CA LEU A 76 -29.76 -7.70 5.44
C LEU A 76 -30.12 -7.01 4.13
N GLN A 77 -29.38 -5.98 3.71
CA GLN A 77 -29.65 -5.24 2.48
C GLN A 77 -28.35 -4.69 1.90
N ALA A 78 -28.19 -4.83 0.58
CA ALA A 78 -27.19 -4.07 -0.14
C ALA A 78 -27.57 -2.59 -0.05
N GLN A 79 -26.84 -1.83 0.77
CA GLN A 79 -27.00 -0.39 0.79
C GLN A 79 -26.31 0.15 -0.47
N GLU A 80 -27.07 0.85 -1.31
CA GLU A 80 -26.42 1.80 -2.20
C GLU A 80 -25.79 2.87 -1.29
N PRO A 81 -24.52 3.27 -1.51
CA PRO A 81 -24.01 4.45 -0.83
C PRO A 81 -25.01 5.58 -1.08
N GLU A 82 -25.47 6.26 -0.01
CA GLU A 82 -26.79 6.94 0.14
C GLU A 82 -27.27 7.86 -1.00
N ASP A 83 -26.48 8.12 -2.03
CA ASP A 83 -26.79 9.03 -3.13
C ASP A 83 -26.76 8.39 -4.53
N GLY A 84 -26.42 7.11 -4.70
CA GLY A 84 -26.17 6.51 -6.03
C GLY A 84 -25.00 7.15 -6.79
N LYS A 85 -24.35 8.16 -6.20
CA LYS A 85 -23.06 8.69 -6.63
C LYS A 85 -22.03 7.60 -6.38
N ALA A 86 -21.13 7.39 -7.35
CA ALA A 86 -19.94 6.60 -7.10
C ALA A 86 -19.31 7.08 -5.80
N ALA A 87 -18.87 6.15 -4.94
CA ALA A 87 -18.12 6.51 -3.76
C ALA A 87 -17.04 7.50 -4.17
N GLU A 88 -16.99 8.66 -3.51
CA GLU A 88 -15.97 9.64 -3.79
C GLU A 88 -14.61 8.95 -3.62
N LYS A 89 -13.75 9.06 -4.63
CA LYS A 89 -12.43 8.44 -4.59
C LYS A 89 -11.68 9.02 -3.40
N SER A 90 -11.02 8.16 -2.62
CA SER A 90 -10.15 8.64 -1.56
C SER A 90 -8.98 9.43 -2.14
N ASP A 91 -8.40 10.34 -1.37
CA ASP A 91 -7.18 11.07 -1.76
C ASP A 91 -6.04 10.10 -2.17
N ALA A 92 -5.95 8.95 -1.51
CA ALA A 92 -4.97 7.91 -1.83
C ALA A 92 -5.23 7.29 -3.21
N GLN A 93 -6.50 6.98 -3.53
CA GLN A 93 -6.90 6.47 -4.84
C GLN A 93 -6.59 7.47 -5.95
N VAL A 94 -6.93 8.76 -5.76
CA VAL A 94 -6.62 9.82 -6.74
C VAL A 94 -5.10 9.89 -6.98
N LYS A 95 -4.29 9.91 -5.92
CA LYS A 95 -2.82 9.96 -6.04
C LYS A 95 -2.24 8.74 -6.74
N CYS A 96 -2.73 7.53 -6.45
CA CYS A 96 -2.28 6.31 -7.10
C CYS A 96 -2.61 6.31 -8.59
N GLU A 97 -3.85 6.67 -8.96
CA GLU A 97 -4.30 6.75 -10.36
C GLU A 97 -3.52 7.81 -11.15
N GLU A 98 -3.29 8.99 -10.58
CA GLU A 98 -2.50 10.04 -11.21
C GLU A 98 -1.04 9.62 -11.44
N TRP A 99 -0.43 8.94 -10.47
CA TRP A 99 0.91 8.38 -10.63
C TRP A 99 0.93 7.30 -11.72
N ALA A 100 -0.01 6.37 -11.69
CA ALA A 100 -0.12 5.30 -12.69
C ALA A 100 -0.29 5.87 -14.11
N ALA A 101 -1.10 6.93 -14.26
CA ALA A 101 -1.29 7.62 -15.53
C ALA A 101 -0.02 8.32 -16.05
N ARG A 102 0.88 8.74 -15.15
CA ARG A 102 2.21 9.25 -15.53
C ARG A 102 3.14 8.10 -15.93
N GLU A 103 3.17 7.02 -15.17
CA GLU A 103 4.03 5.86 -15.46
C GLU A 103 3.63 5.13 -16.74
N ALA A 104 2.34 5.10 -17.09
CA ALA A 104 1.81 4.58 -18.35
C ALA A 104 2.40 5.26 -19.60
N LYS A 105 2.89 6.49 -19.44
CA LYS A 105 3.51 7.29 -20.52
C LYS A 105 5.03 7.29 -20.45
N ARG A 106 5.61 6.75 -19.38
CA ARG A 106 7.05 6.72 -19.16
C ARG A 106 7.63 5.47 -19.81
N ASP A 107 8.82 5.62 -20.39
CA ASP A 107 9.60 4.48 -20.84
C ASP A 107 10.05 3.62 -19.64
N GLN A 108 9.71 2.33 -19.67
CA GLN A 108 10.03 1.36 -18.60
C GLN A 108 11.19 0.43 -18.99
N THR A 109 11.87 0.68 -20.12
CA THR A 109 13.03 -0.13 -20.56
C THR A 109 14.14 -0.22 -19.50
N TRP A 110 14.33 0.83 -18.71
CA TRP A 110 15.30 0.89 -17.62
C TRP A 110 15.15 -0.23 -16.57
N ILE A 111 13.94 -0.79 -16.40
CA ILE A 111 13.71 -1.89 -15.45
C ILE A 111 14.46 -3.15 -15.91
N SER A 112 14.52 -3.39 -17.23
CA SER A 112 15.20 -4.56 -17.79
C SER A 112 16.73 -4.47 -17.75
N GLU A 113 17.27 -3.29 -17.44
CA GLU A 113 18.72 -3.05 -17.28
C GLU A 113 19.19 -3.28 -15.84
N LEU A 114 18.27 -3.51 -14.90
CA LEU A 114 18.58 -3.78 -13.51
C LEU A 114 19.04 -5.22 -13.30
N ASP A 115 19.94 -5.42 -12.34
CA ASP A 115 20.39 -6.75 -11.97
C ASP A 115 19.28 -7.48 -11.21
N ASP A 116 19.15 -8.79 -11.47
CA ASP A 116 18.21 -9.64 -10.75
C ASP A 116 18.61 -9.78 -9.28
N CYS A 117 17.62 -9.73 -8.38
CA CYS A 117 17.88 -10.00 -6.97
C CYS A 117 18.41 -11.43 -6.77
N PRO A 118 19.46 -11.62 -5.94
CA PRO A 118 19.89 -12.95 -5.55
C PRO A 118 18.78 -13.66 -4.78
N CYS A 119 18.59 -14.97 -5.01
CA CYS A 119 17.47 -15.70 -4.41
C CYS A 119 17.57 -15.91 -2.91
N GLN A 120 18.80 -15.89 -2.37
CA GLN A 120 19.10 -16.27 -1.01
C GLN A 120 20.30 -15.45 -0.53
N LEU A 121 20.24 -14.95 0.71
CA LEU A 121 21.41 -14.41 1.41
C LEU A 121 22.20 -15.54 2.05
N ASP A 122 23.52 -15.37 2.14
CA ASP A 122 24.37 -16.19 3.00
C ASP A 122 24.09 -15.80 4.45
N MET A 123 23.36 -16.68 5.14
CA MET A 123 22.95 -16.56 6.53
C MET A 123 23.88 -17.33 7.49
N THR A 124 25.10 -17.68 7.08
CA THR A 124 26.06 -18.39 7.95
C THR A 124 26.31 -17.64 9.27
N ASP A 125 26.30 -16.30 9.22
CA ASP A 125 26.22 -15.43 10.39
C ASP A 125 24.94 -14.58 10.28
N PRO A 126 23.84 -14.94 10.97
CA PRO A 126 22.59 -14.19 10.90
C PRO A 126 22.68 -12.74 11.37
N SER A 127 23.73 -12.37 12.14
CA SER A 127 23.97 -10.99 12.53
C SER A 127 24.64 -10.15 11.43
N LYS A 128 25.21 -10.82 10.42
CA LYS A 128 25.95 -10.23 9.30
C LYS A 128 25.69 -11.00 8.00
N PRO A 129 24.44 -11.02 7.52
CA PRO A 129 24.13 -11.69 6.27
C PRO A 129 24.90 -11.07 5.11
N LYS A 130 25.17 -11.88 4.09
CA LYS A 130 25.92 -11.45 2.89
C LYS A 130 25.17 -11.79 1.62
N VAL A 131 25.40 -11.01 0.58
CA VAL A 131 24.96 -11.34 -0.76
C VAL A 131 25.91 -12.41 -1.33
N PRO A 132 25.43 -13.62 -1.67
CA PRO A 132 26.29 -14.60 -2.32
C PRO A 132 26.66 -14.11 -3.72
N CYS A 133 27.90 -14.35 -4.11
CA CYS A 133 28.42 -14.05 -5.45
C CYS A 133 28.54 -12.56 -5.81
N ASP A 134 28.56 -11.65 -4.83
CA ASP A 134 28.86 -10.23 -5.07
C ASP A 134 30.37 -9.97 -5.29
N ALA A 135 30.95 -10.66 -6.28
CA ALA A 135 32.39 -10.58 -6.56
C ALA A 135 32.82 -9.18 -7.05
N GLU A 136 31.90 -8.44 -7.67
CA GLU A 136 32.12 -7.11 -8.25
C GLU A 136 31.65 -5.98 -7.32
N GLY A 137 31.06 -6.34 -6.17
CA GLY A 137 30.55 -5.38 -5.19
C GLY A 137 29.35 -4.59 -5.71
N GLU A 138 28.57 -5.14 -6.65
CA GLU A 138 27.39 -4.52 -7.28
C GLU A 138 26.22 -4.36 -6.31
N TRP A 139 26.26 -5.03 -5.16
CA TRP A 139 25.24 -4.92 -4.14
C TRP A 139 25.76 -4.20 -2.90
N ASN A 140 24.89 -3.39 -2.29
CA ASN A 140 25.15 -2.90 -0.95
C ASN A 140 25.11 -4.07 0.04
N LYS A 141 25.76 -3.86 1.20
CA LYS A 141 25.67 -4.83 2.29
C LYS A 141 24.20 -4.97 2.71
N PRO A 142 23.73 -6.20 3.03
CA PRO A 142 22.41 -6.38 3.59
C PRO A 142 22.22 -5.53 4.84
N GLU A 143 21.09 -4.84 4.91
CA GLU A 143 20.69 -4.02 6.05
C GLU A 143 19.49 -4.68 6.73
N ASP A 144 19.53 -4.75 8.06
CA ASP A 144 18.37 -5.09 8.87
C ASP A 144 17.31 -4.00 8.69
N THR A 145 16.07 -4.41 8.46
CA THR A 145 14.96 -3.49 8.31
C THR A 145 14.51 -2.88 9.64
N ASP A 146 15.02 -3.40 10.77
CA ASP A 146 14.88 -2.94 12.16
C ASP A 146 13.50 -2.39 12.56
N GLY A 147 12.45 -2.87 11.89
CA GLY A 147 11.10 -2.34 11.96
C GLY A 147 10.90 -0.94 11.37
N ARG A 148 11.95 -0.16 11.04
CA ARG A 148 11.78 1.18 10.42
C ARG A 148 11.12 1.11 9.05
N TRP A 149 11.34 0.01 8.33
CA TRP A 149 10.79 -0.18 6.99
C TRP A 149 9.49 -0.98 6.98
N HIS A 150 9.00 -1.44 8.13
CA HIS A 150 7.76 -2.22 8.23
C HIS A 150 6.55 -1.59 7.53
N PRO A 151 6.34 -0.26 7.55
CA PRO A 151 5.23 0.32 6.80
C PRO A 151 5.32 0.02 5.29
N TYR A 152 6.53 -0.02 4.73
CA TYR A 152 6.73 -0.17 3.29
C TYR A 152 6.92 -1.63 2.88
N HIS A 153 7.62 -2.42 3.68
CA HIS A 153 7.90 -3.83 3.44
C HIS A 153 7.55 -4.64 4.69
N PRO A 154 6.26 -4.90 4.92
CA PRO A 154 5.83 -5.63 6.11
C PRO A 154 6.48 -7.02 6.16
N ASN A 155 6.95 -7.48 7.32
CA ASN A 155 7.55 -8.81 7.50
C ASN A 155 8.83 -9.11 6.68
N ALA A 156 9.40 -8.11 5.97
CA ALA A 156 10.76 -8.22 5.47
C ALA A 156 11.75 -7.96 6.62
N THR A 157 12.74 -8.83 6.77
CA THR A 157 13.79 -8.70 7.80
C THR A 157 15.05 -8.05 7.25
N TRP A 158 15.39 -8.35 6.00
CA TRP A 158 16.58 -7.81 5.37
C TRP A 158 16.24 -7.08 4.09
N GLN A 159 17.01 -6.05 3.78
CA GLN A 159 17.02 -5.41 2.48
C GLN A 159 18.42 -5.37 1.89
N VAL A 160 18.48 -5.47 0.57
CA VAL A 160 19.70 -5.27 -0.22
C VAL A 160 19.33 -4.35 -1.36
N ARG A 161 20.21 -3.40 -1.67
CA ARG A 161 20.04 -2.50 -2.81
C ARG A 161 21.19 -2.67 -3.79
N GLY A 162 20.87 -2.78 -5.07
CA GLY A 162 21.87 -2.76 -6.13
C GLY A 162 22.49 -1.37 -6.24
N LYS A 163 23.71 -1.28 -6.77
CA LYS A 163 24.28 -0.01 -7.20
C LYS A 163 23.35 0.68 -8.18
N ALA A 164 23.29 2.00 -8.10
CA ALA A 164 22.52 2.76 -9.07
C ALA A 164 23.15 2.65 -10.46
N LYS A 165 22.33 2.40 -11.48
CA LYS A 165 22.73 2.46 -12.88
C LYS A 165 22.96 3.91 -13.32
N GLU A 166 23.47 4.13 -14.54
CA GLU A 166 23.78 5.48 -15.05
C GLU A 166 22.54 6.39 -15.12
N ASN A 167 21.37 5.82 -15.40
CA ASN A 167 20.08 6.50 -15.39
C ASN A 167 19.53 6.77 -13.97
N LYS A 168 20.30 6.41 -12.93
CA LYS A 168 20.03 6.57 -11.49
C LYS A 168 19.02 5.58 -10.92
N SER A 169 18.51 4.64 -11.72
CA SER A 169 17.65 3.57 -11.21
C SER A 169 18.46 2.56 -10.41
N GLY A 170 17.79 1.77 -9.59
CA GLY A 170 18.41 0.66 -8.86
C GLY A 170 17.40 -0.40 -8.49
N GLN A 171 17.88 -1.58 -8.14
CA GLN A 171 17.03 -2.65 -7.65
C GLN A 171 16.98 -2.63 -6.12
N GLN A 172 15.79 -2.67 -5.52
CA GLN A 172 15.61 -3.02 -4.11
C GLN A 172 15.16 -4.48 -4.01
N CYS A 173 15.83 -5.23 -3.14
CA CYS A 173 15.52 -6.62 -2.82
C CYS A 173 15.20 -6.70 -1.32
N THR A 174 14.17 -7.45 -0.96
CA THR A 174 13.82 -7.71 0.44
C THR A 174 13.76 -9.20 0.70
N TYR A 175 14.13 -9.60 1.91
CA TYR A 175 14.27 -11.00 2.29
C TYR A 175 13.56 -11.24 3.61
N ASP A 176 13.05 -12.45 3.78
CA ASP A 176 12.50 -12.90 5.05
C ASP A 176 13.62 -13.16 6.09
N GLN A 177 13.23 -13.55 7.30
CA GLN A 177 14.14 -13.85 8.39
C GLN A 177 15.18 -14.95 8.07
N ASN A 178 14.90 -15.82 7.10
CA ASN A 178 15.79 -16.89 6.66
C ASN A 178 16.68 -16.44 5.49
N GLY A 179 16.65 -15.17 5.12
CA GLY A 179 17.41 -14.63 4.00
C GLY A 179 16.88 -15.06 2.64
N LYS A 180 15.64 -15.57 2.53
CA LYS A 180 15.05 -15.95 1.25
C LYS A 180 14.37 -14.74 0.61
N LEU A 181 14.63 -14.51 -0.67
CA LEU A 181 14.07 -13.38 -1.43
C LEU A 181 12.54 -13.42 -1.36
N ILE A 182 11.90 -12.30 -1.04
CA ILE A 182 10.45 -12.15 -1.11
C ILE A 182 10.10 -11.69 -2.53
N THR A 183 9.41 -12.56 -3.26
CA THR A 183 9.24 -12.42 -4.73
C THR A 183 7.93 -11.75 -5.15
N ASP A 184 7.03 -11.51 -4.20
CA ASP A 184 5.66 -11.02 -4.46
C ASP A 184 5.00 -10.49 -3.19
N GLY A 185 3.94 -9.70 -3.35
CA GLY A 185 3.21 -9.05 -2.25
C GLY A 185 3.85 -7.76 -1.72
N PRO A 186 3.22 -7.10 -0.73
CA PRO A 186 3.66 -5.80 -0.21
C PRO A 186 5.05 -5.84 0.46
N SER A 187 5.44 -7.01 0.96
CA SER A 187 6.73 -7.25 1.59
C SER A 187 7.90 -7.26 0.61
N ALA A 188 7.64 -7.43 -0.68
CA ALA A 188 8.66 -7.58 -1.71
C ALA A 188 9.29 -6.23 -2.09
N GLY A 189 10.58 -6.26 -2.39
CA GLY A 189 11.31 -5.12 -2.93
C GLY A 189 10.98 -4.89 -4.40
N THR A 190 10.99 -3.63 -4.83
CA THR A 190 10.70 -3.22 -6.20
C THR A 190 11.89 -2.46 -6.83
N PRO A 191 11.93 -2.34 -8.16
CA PRO A 191 12.79 -1.38 -8.84
C PRO A 191 12.55 0.04 -8.31
N ASP A 192 13.61 0.81 -8.15
CA ASP A 192 13.55 2.25 -7.89
C ASP A 192 13.90 2.99 -9.17
N LEU A 193 13.04 3.90 -9.62
CA LEU A 193 13.41 4.81 -10.71
C LEU A 193 14.56 5.73 -10.26
N HIS A 194 14.59 6.07 -8.98
CA HIS A 194 15.65 6.86 -8.37
C HIS A 194 16.17 6.15 -7.11
N SER A 195 17.32 5.47 -7.24
CA SER A 195 17.97 4.82 -6.11
C SER A 195 18.42 5.86 -5.07
N PRO A 196 18.15 5.66 -3.77
CA PRO A 196 18.56 6.62 -2.73
C PRO A 196 20.08 6.86 -2.68
N HIS A 197 20.89 6.00 -3.30
CA HIS A 197 22.35 6.03 -3.27
C HIS A 197 23.04 6.44 -4.58
N TYR A 198 22.32 6.90 -5.61
CA TYR A 198 22.93 7.23 -6.91
C TYR A 198 23.98 8.37 -6.85
N THR A 199 24.05 9.11 -5.76
CA THR A 199 24.86 10.34 -5.63
C THR A 199 26.31 10.12 -5.20
N LYS A 200 26.71 8.94 -4.71
CA LYS A 200 28.06 8.77 -4.13
C LYS A 200 29.20 8.64 -5.14
N ALA A 201 28.96 8.16 -6.37
CA ALA A 201 30.07 7.94 -7.33
C ALA A 201 30.25 9.07 -8.37
N GLY A 202 29.17 9.72 -8.82
CA GLY A 202 29.24 10.72 -9.91
C GLY A 202 28.73 12.13 -9.55
N ALA A 203 27.89 12.28 -8.52
CA ALA A 203 27.17 13.52 -8.29
C ALA A 203 27.98 14.61 -7.58
N VAL A 204 28.99 14.30 -6.76
CA VAL A 204 29.81 15.36 -6.13
C VAL A 204 30.55 16.21 -7.18
N LYS A 205 30.99 15.59 -8.29
CA LYS A 205 31.67 16.31 -9.38
C LYS A 205 30.71 17.13 -10.24
N ASN A 206 29.51 16.61 -10.51
CA ASN A 206 28.50 17.30 -11.33
C ASN A 206 27.67 18.32 -10.54
N ALA A 207 27.29 18.04 -9.29
CA ALA A 207 26.59 18.98 -8.41
C ALA A 207 27.48 20.18 -8.04
N ALA A 208 28.81 20.02 -7.92
CA ALA A 208 29.72 21.15 -7.78
C ALA A 208 29.80 21.99 -9.07
N LYS A 209 29.83 21.35 -10.25
CA LYS A 209 29.81 22.01 -11.56
C LYS A 209 28.49 22.75 -11.82
N GLU A 210 27.38 22.16 -11.39
CA GLU A 210 26.03 22.68 -11.56
C GLU A 210 25.70 23.73 -10.49
N SER A 211 26.28 23.61 -9.29
CA SER A 211 26.30 24.67 -8.27
C SER A 211 27.18 25.85 -8.67
N ALA A 212 28.30 25.63 -9.36
CA ALA A 212 29.13 26.70 -9.94
C ALA A 212 28.39 27.43 -11.09
N ARG A 213 27.69 26.70 -11.96
CA ARG A 213 26.76 27.29 -12.95
C ARG A 213 25.59 28.03 -12.28
N ARG A 214 25.08 27.52 -11.15
CA ARG A 214 24.05 28.17 -10.33
C ARG A 214 24.58 29.31 -9.44
N GLY A 215 25.89 29.47 -9.29
CA GLY A 215 26.50 30.67 -8.67
C GLY A 215 26.23 31.93 -9.48
N VAL A 216 26.17 31.81 -10.81
CA VAL A 216 25.67 32.87 -11.71
C VAL A 216 24.17 33.11 -11.48
N LEU A 217 23.41 32.07 -11.14
CA LEU A 217 22.00 32.16 -10.77
C LEU A 217 21.78 32.72 -9.35
N TRP A 218 22.75 32.60 -8.43
CA TRP A 218 22.69 33.14 -7.07
C TRP A 218 22.63 34.68 -7.08
N VAL A 219 23.35 35.31 -8.01
CA VAL A 219 23.27 36.77 -8.26
C VAL A 219 21.90 37.16 -8.82
N LEU A 220 21.29 36.33 -9.66
CA LEU A 220 19.93 36.57 -10.19
C LEU A 220 18.81 36.28 -9.18
N ARG A 221 19.04 35.42 -8.17
CA ARG A 221 18.01 34.90 -7.24
C ARG A 221 17.67 35.80 -6.06
N LYS A 222 18.56 36.72 -5.65
CA LYS A 222 18.20 37.75 -4.66
C LYS A 222 17.04 38.65 -5.13
N ARG A 223 16.66 38.60 -6.42
CA ARG A 223 15.53 39.33 -6.99
C ARG A 223 14.20 38.57 -7.05
N THR A 224 14.16 37.23 -6.87
CA THR A 224 12.95 36.43 -7.20
C THR A 224 12.29 35.67 -6.05
N GLY A 225 12.83 35.69 -4.83
CA GLY A 225 12.14 35.17 -3.64
C GLY A 225 11.91 33.66 -3.57
N ILE A 226 12.55 32.85 -4.42
CA ILE A 226 12.37 31.39 -4.44
C ILE A 226 13.16 30.72 -3.30
N LYS A 227 12.45 30.07 -2.36
CA LYS A 227 13.05 29.26 -1.27
C LYS A 227 13.69 27.98 -1.82
N LEU A 228 14.85 27.61 -1.27
CA LEU A 228 15.55 26.34 -1.56
C LEU A 228 14.95 25.18 -0.73
N PRO A 229 15.12 23.92 -1.18
CA PRO A 229 14.69 22.73 -0.44
C PRO A 229 15.67 22.46 0.71
N TYR A 230 15.58 23.26 1.77
CA TYR A 230 16.13 22.90 3.06
C TYR A 230 15.04 22.19 3.85
N GLY A 231 15.38 21.05 4.46
CA GLY A 231 14.47 20.40 5.39
C GLY A 231 14.16 21.31 6.60
N PRO A 232 13.17 20.96 7.44
CA PRO A 232 12.81 21.74 8.63
C PRO A 232 13.98 22.00 9.59
N SER A 233 15.03 21.17 9.54
CA SER A 233 16.26 21.29 10.33
C SER A 233 17.36 22.14 9.69
N GLY A 234 17.15 22.70 8.49
CA GLY A 234 18.19 23.44 7.77
C GLY A 234 19.29 22.57 7.16
N ASN A 235 19.21 21.24 7.29
CA ASN A 235 20.15 20.32 6.67
C ASN A 235 19.83 20.18 5.16
N PHE A 236 20.90 20.12 4.36
CA PHE A 236 20.80 19.78 2.95
C PHE A 236 20.30 18.34 2.83
N VAL A 237 19.07 18.18 2.34
CA VAL A 237 18.53 16.86 2.00
C VAL A 237 19.18 16.48 0.67
N ASP A 238 19.84 15.32 0.62
CA ASP A 238 20.36 14.79 -0.64
C ASP A 238 19.20 14.72 -1.66
N PRO A 239 19.29 15.42 -2.80
CA PRO A 239 18.24 15.39 -3.81
C PRO A 239 17.86 13.98 -4.26
N SER A 240 18.75 12.98 -4.15
CA SER A 240 18.41 11.59 -4.45
C SER A 240 17.30 11.04 -3.55
N VAL A 241 17.33 11.37 -2.26
CA VAL A 241 16.37 10.89 -1.28
C VAL A 241 15.00 11.49 -1.55
N GLY A 242 14.93 12.78 -1.88
CA GLY A 242 13.66 13.43 -2.24
C GLY A 242 13.05 12.83 -3.51
N LEU A 243 13.86 12.59 -4.54
CA LEU A 243 13.38 11.96 -5.77
C LEU A 243 12.93 10.51 -5.55
N HIS A 244 13.68 9.72 -4.77
CA HIS A 244 13.25 8.37 -4.40
C HIS A 244 11.89 8.40 -3.68
N GLN A 245 11.69 9.35 -2.75
CA GLN A 245 10.41 9.49 -2.07
C GLN A 245 9.27 9.85 -3.01
N ASP A 246 9.46 10.81 -3.91
CA ASP A 246 8.41 11.31 -4.79
C ASP A 246 8.01 10.30 -5.88
N TYR A 247 8.97 9.53 -6.40
CA TYR A 247 8.74 8.65 -7.55
C TYR A 247 8.46 7.20 -7.19
N ASP A 248 8.97 6.72 -6.06
CA ASP A 248 8.90 5.30 -5.70
C ASP A 248 8.15 5.09 -4.36
N VAL A 249 8.49 5.81 -3.28
CA VAL A 249 7.93 5.58 -1.93
C VAL A 249 6.51 6.12 -1.75
N HIS A 250 6.27 7.42 -2.02
CA HIS A 250 4.95 8.03 -1.85
C HIS A 250 3.88 7.37 -2.74
N PRO A 251 4.18 7.02 -4.01
CA PRO A 251 3.22 6.30 -4.84
C PRO A 251 2.91 4.90 -4.32
N PHE A 252 3.91 4.16 -3.80
CA PHE A 252 3.67 2.87 -3.16
C PHE A 252 2.68 3.01 -1.99
N VAL A 253 2.91 3.98 -1.10
CA VAL A 253 2.02 4.26 0.04
C VAL A 253 0.61 4.62 -0.42
N ALA A 254 0.49 5.53 -1.40
CA ALA A 254 -0.82 5.92 -1.93
C ALA A 254 -1.58 4.73 -2.53
N CYS A 255 -0.90 3.89 -3.32
CA CYS A 255 -1.52 2.71 -3.90
C CYS A 255 -1.85 1.64 -2.85
N ARG A 256 -1.00 1.44 -1.84
CA ARG A 256 -1.29 0.55 -0.70
C ARG A 256 -2.54 1.00 0.06
N ASP A 257 -2.59 2.27 0.44
CA ASP A 257 -3.70 2.82 1.22
C ASP A 257 -5.00 2.88 0.42
N ALA A 258 -4.91 2.90 -0.91
CA ALA A 258 -6.05 2.76 -1.82
C ALA A 258 -6.47 1.30 -2.08
N GLY A 259 -5.72 0.30 -1.61
CA GLY A 259 -5.96 -1.11 -1.96
C GLY A 259 -5.64 -1.46 -3.42
N MET A 260 -4.75 -0.70 -4.06
CA MET A 260 -4.40 -0.74 -5.48
C MET A 260 -2.91 -1.11 -5.72
N LEU A 261 -2.34 -2.00 -4.90
CA LEU A 261 -0.94 -2.42 -5.07
C LEU A 261 -0.69 -3.17 -6.38
N ASP A 262 -1.70 -3.82 -6.94
CA ASP A 262 -1.66 -4.43 -8.28
C ASP A 262 -1.35 -3.39 -9.37
N VAL A 263 -1.95 -2.20 -9.26
CA VAL A 263 -1.65 -1.06 -10.14
C VAL A 263 -0.21 -0.60 -9.97
N TYR A 264 0.29 -0.52 -8.73
CA TYR A 264 1.70 -0.17 -8.47
C TYR A 264 2.65 -1.21 -9.09
N PHE A 265 2.42 -2.49 -8.84
CA PHE A 265 3.26 -3.58 -9.32
C PHE A 265 3.19 -3.79 -10.84
N THR A 266 2.21 -3.20 -11.53
CA THR A 266 2.21 -3.14 -13.00
C THR A 266 3.40 -2.32 -13.53
N TYR A 267 3.78 -1.24 -12.84
CA TYR A 267 4.87 -0.34 -13.25
C TYR A 267 6.16 -0.52 -12.44
N ARG A 268 6.08 -1.12 -11.26
CA ARG A 268 7.20 -1.42 -10.37
C ARG A 268 7.10 -2.87 -9.88
N PRO A 269 7.26 -3.85 -10.79
CA PRO A 269 7.04 -5.25 -10.44
C PRO A 269 8.06 -5.72 -9.39
N PRO A 270 7.63 -6.49 -8.37
CA PRO A 270 8.56 -7.15 -7.46
C PRO A 270 9.59 -7.98 -8.22
N SER A 271 10.85 -7.93 -7.77
CA SER A 271 11.89 -8.75 -8.39
C SER A 271 11.57 -10.23 -8.21
N LYS A 272 11.63 -10.98 -9.32
CA LYS A 272 11.52 -12.45 -9.28
C LYS A 272 12.85 -13.11 -8.94
N GLY A 273 13.94 -12.34 -9.05
CA GLY A 273 15.30 -12.77 -8.81
C GLY A 273 15.75 -13.95 -9.67
N LYS A 274 17.06 -14.19 -9.67
CA LYS A 274 17.67 -15.36 -10.32
C LYS A 274 18.85 -15.85 -9.51
N ASN A 275 19.08 -17.16 -9.56
CA ASN A 275 20.32 -17.76 -9.10
C ASN A 275 21.46 -17.45 -10.09
N PRO A 276 22.73 -17.66 -9.70
CA PRO A 276 23.87 -17.46 -10.59
C PRO A 276 23.82 -18.28 -11.89
N ASP A 277 23.08 -19.38 -11.92
CA ASP A 277 22.86 -20.20 -13.12
C ASP A 277 21.72 -19.69 -14.02
N GLY A 278 21.10 -18.57 -13.66
CA GLY A 278 19.98 -17.94 -14.37
C GLY A 278 18.61 -18.54 -14.03
N THR A 279 18.52 -19.54 -13.15
CA THR A 279 17.24 -20.12 -12.74
C THR A 279 16.44 -19.11 -11.90
N PRO A 280 15.13 -18.91 -12.15
CA PRO A 280 14.31 -18.01 -11.34
C PRO A 280 14.22 -18.46 -9.88
N CYS A 281 14.08 -17.51 -8.96
CA CYS A 281 13.90 -17.86 -7.56
C CYS A 281 12.59 -18.60 -7.31
N ALA A 282 12.60 -19.51 -6.34
CA ALA A 282 11.38 -20.13 -5.86
C ALA A 282 10.43 -19.06 -5.30
N LYS A 283 9.13 -19.17 -5.62
CA LYS A 283 8.11 -18.25 -5.11
C LYS A 283 8.21 -18.17 -3.57
N ASN A 284 8.23 -16.94 -3.08
CA ASN A 284 8.16 -16.62 -1.67
C ASN A 284 7.23 -15.43 -1.50
N THR A 285 6.12 -15.65 -0.81
CA THR A 285 5.16 -14.62 -0.41
C THR A 285 5.05 -14.68 1.09
N VAL A 286 5.36 -13.57 1.76
CA VAL A 286 5.17 -13.46 3.19
C VAL A 286 3.82 -12.81 3.41
N ASP A 287 2.95 -13.47 4.16
CA ASP A 287 1.64 -12.92 4.52
C ASP A 287 1.87 -11.66 5.36
N PRO A 288 1.36 -10.49 4.97
CA PRO A 288 1.50 -9.27 5.75
C PRO A 288 0.80 -9.33 7.12
N GLY A 289 -0.19 -10.22 7.31
CA GLY A 289 -0.83 -10.47 8.61
C GLY A 289 -1.71 -9.32 9.14
N TYR A 290 -2.19 -8.44 8.27
CA TYR A 290 -3.09 -7.32 8.59
C TYR A 290 -4.56 -7.65 8.37
#